data_AF-A0A2V3HXH0-F1
#
_entry.id   AF-A0A2V3HXH0-F1
#
_cell.length_a   1.000
_cell.length_b   1.000
_cell.length_c   1.000
_cell.angle_alpha   90.00
_cell.angle_beta   90.00
_cell.angle_gamma   90.00
#
_symmetry.space_group_name_H-M   'P 1'
#
loop_
_entity.id
_entity.type
_entity.pdbx_description
1 polymer ?
#
loop_
_entity_poly.entity_id
_entity_poly.type
_entity_poly.pdbx_seq_one_letter_code
_entity_poly.pdbx_strand_id
1 'polypeptide(L)'
;NVSAKDQATNKEQNITVTGSSKLSDADKERMIKDAEQFAEQDKTRKDEAELINKADSLIYTAERTKTDLKDKITDDQISQIDTLSSQLKSSLDSKDHPSIRDNSDKLSNLLQEIGSSAYQQSAQPDPDQTSSAPNSSAETNSSETQEKVVDGEYKEVDDDPSNDANKEVDDDPSNDAK
;
A
#
# COMPACT_ATOMS: atom_id res chain seq x y z
N ASN A 1 -20.74 -22.84 10.54
CA ASN A 1 -20.61 -22.21 11.88
C ASN A 1 -20.17 -20.78 11.68
N VAL A 2 -20.89 -19.81 12.24
CA VAL A 2 -20.56 -18.38 12.13
C VAL A 2 -20.10 -17.91 13.51
N SER A 3 -18.86 -17.46 13.63
CA SER A 3 -18.30 -16.89 14.84
C SER A 3 -18.01 -15.40 14.64
N ALA A 4 -18.42 -14.58 15.60
CA ALA A 4 -18.05 -13.17 15.67
C ALA A 4 -17.37 -12.92 17.01
N LYS A 5 -16.20 -12.28 16.97
CA LYS A 5 -15.41 -11.91 18.15
C LYS A 5 -15.33 -10.40 18.26
N ASP A 6 -15.73 -9.86 19.39
CA ASP A 6 -15.52 -8.45 19.72
C ASP A 6 -14.05 -8.25 20.12
N GLN A 7 -13.32 -7.42 19.37
CA GLN A 7 -11.89 -7.19 19.57
C GLN A 7 -11.57 -6.35 20.82
N ALA A 8 -12.51 -5.58 21.36
CA ALA A 8 -12.29 -4.72 22.53
C ALA A 8 -12.50 -5.47 23.85
N THR A 9 -13.43 -6.42 23.88
CA THR A 9 -13.81 -7.16 25.10
C THR A 9 -13.36 -8.62 25.09
N ASN A 10 -12.80 -9.10 23.97
CA ASN A 10 -12.42 -10.50 23.72
C ASN A 10 -13.56 -11.51 23.92
N LYS A 11 -14.82 -11.04 23.98
CA LYS A 11 -15.99 -11.89 24.10
C LYS A 11 -16.37 -12.42 22.73
N GLU A 12 -16.61 -13.73 22.68
CA GLU A 12 -17.01 -14.45 21.48
C GLU A 12 -18.49 -14.81 21.59
N GLN A 13 -19.24 -14.55 20.52
CA GLN A 13 -20.63 -14.97 20.40
C GLN A 13 -20.72 -15.97 19.23
N ASN A 14 -21.21 -17.16 19.51
CA ASN A 14 -21.37 -18.21 18.51
C ASN A 14 -22.83 -18.30 18.07
N ILE A 15 -23.09 -18.13 16.77
CA ILE A 15 -24.41 -18.31 16.18
C ILE A 15 -24.38 -19.60 15.36
N THR A 16 -25.09 -20.61 15.84
CA THR A 16 -25.28 -21.86 15.09
C THR A 16 -26.50 -21.69 14.20
N VAL A 17 -26.28 -21.60 12.88
CA VAL A 17 -27.36 -21.58 11.89
C VAL A 17 -27.93 -23.00 11.78
N THR A 18 -29.04 -23.28 12.47
CA THR A 18 -29.78 -24.55 12.37
C THR A 18 -30.89 -24.42 11.35
N GLY A 19 -30.75 -25.15 10.24
CA GLY A 19 -31.67 -25.07 9.10
C GLY A 19 -30.91 -25.20 7.79
N SER A 20 -30.40 -26.40 7.51
CA SER A 20 -29.82 -26.68 6.20
C SER A 20 -30.95 -26.84 5.19
N SER A 21 -31.30 -25.77 4.48
CA SER A 21 -31.90 -25.93 3.15
C SER A 21 -30.82 -26.58 2.29
N LYS A 22 -30.77 -27.92 2.31
CA LYS A 22 -29.85 -28.69 1.47
C LYS A 22 -30.32 -28.47 0.04
N LEU A 23 -29.65 -27.57 -0.67
CA LEU A 23 -29.80 -27.41 -2.12
C LEU A 23 -29.69 -28.80 -2.76
N SER A 24 -30.60 -29.13 -3.68
CA SER A 24 -30.46 -30.34 -4.47
C SER A 24 -29.19 -30.25 -5.33
N ASP A 25 -28.62 -31.37 -5.74
CA ASP A 25 -27.41 -31.34 -6.58
C ASP A 25 -27.67 -30.64 -7.93
N ALA A 26 -28.90 -30.75 -8.45
CA ALA A 26 -29.35 -29.99 -9.63
C ALA A 26 -29.40 -28.47 -9.39
N ASP A 27 -29.82 -28.03 -8.18
CA ASP A 27 -29.79 -26.61 -7.83
C ASP A 27 -28.36 -26.10 -7.65
N LYS A 28 -27.45 -26.93 -7.12
CA LYS A 28 -26.03 -26.58 -6.98
C LYS A 28 -25.37 -26.40 -8.35
N GLU A 29 -25.56 -27.34 -9.27
CA GLU A 29 -25.01 -27.25 -10.63
C GLU A 29 -25.56 -26.02 -11.37
N ARG A 30 -26.87 -25.74 -11.25
CA ARG A 30 -27.46 -24.52 -11.80
C ARG A 30 -26.82 -23.27 -11.20
N MET A 31 -26.67 -23.21 -9.87
CA MET A 31 -26.05 -22.07 -9.19
C MET A 31 -24.58 -21.86 -9.57
N ILE A 32 -23.81 -22.93 -9.79
CA ILE A 32 -22.42 -22.82 -10.24
C ILE A 32 -22.37 -22.21 -11.65
N LYS A 33 -23.18 -22.73 -12.56
CA LYS A 33 -23.23 -22.23 -13.94
C LYS A 33 -23.70 -20.77 -14.02
N ASP A 34 -24.70 -20.41 -13.22
CA ASP A 34 -25.18 -19.03 -13.11
C ASP A 34 -24.08 -18.13 -12.53
N ALA A 35 -23.37 -18.57 -11.48
CA ALA A 35 -22.25 -17.83 -10.90
C ALA A 35 -21.11 -17.59 -11.89
N GLU A 36 -20.74 -18.60 -12.70
CA GLU A 36 -19.73 -18.46 -13.75
C GLU A 36 -20.16 -17.45 -14.83
N GLN A 37 -21.44 -17.47 -15.22
CA GLN A 37 -21.98 -16.56 -16.21
C GLN A 37 -21.98 -15.10 -15.74
N PHE A 38 -22.21 -14.86 -14.44
CA PHE A 38 -22.24 -13.51 -13.86
C PHE A 38 -20.91 -13.06 -13.25
N ALA A 39 -19.92 -13.96 -13.11
CA ALA A 39 -18.63 -13.66 -12.49
C ALA A 39 -17.94 -12.43 -13.10
N GLU A 40 -17.94 -12.31 -14.43
CA GLU A 40 -17.29 -11.18 -15.11
C GLU A 40 -18.06 -9.86 -14.91
N GLN A 41 -19.40 -9.92 -14.87
CA GLN A 41 -20.22 -8.75 -14.59
C GLN A 41 -20.05 -8.27 -13.15
N ASP A 42 -20.00 -9.19 -12.20
CA ASP A 42 -19.80 -8.86 -10.79
C ASP A 42 -18.40 -8.35 -10.51
N LYS A 43 -17.39 -8.90 -11.20
CA LYS A 43 -16.03 -8.36 -11.19
C LYS A 43 -15.99 -6.92 -11.70
N THR A 44 -16.64 -6.66 -12.84
CA THR A 44 -16.71 -5.30 -13.40
C THR A 44 -17.39 -4.32 -12.44
N ARG A 45 -18.54 -4.70 -11.85
CA ARG A 45 -19.25 -3.87 -10.87
C ARG A 45 -18.41 -3.61 -9.61
N LYS A 46 -17.64 -4.61 -9.17
CA LYS A 46 -16.74 -4.47 -8.04
C LYS A 46 -15.63 -3.47 -8.37
N ASP A 47 -14.99 -3.60 -9.52
CA ASP A 47 -13.93 -2.70 -9.97
C ASP A 47 -14.44 -1.25 -10.13
N GLU A 48 -15.68 -1.07 -10.60
CA GLU A 48 -16.36 0.23 -10.67
C GLU A 48 -16.58 0.84 -9.28
N ALA A 49 -17.06 0.05 -8.32
CA ALA A 49 -17.26 0.51 -6.94
C ALA A 49 -15.94 0.85 -6.25
N GLU A 50 -14.89 0.05 -6.46
CA GLU A 50 -13.54 0.34 -5.96
C GLU A 50 -12.98 1.63 -6.56
N LEU A 51 -13.20 1.85 -7.86
CA LEU A 51 -12.80 3.08 -8.53
C LEU A 51 -13.48 4.32 -7.91
N ILE A 52 -14.79 4.25 -7.65
CA ILE A 52 -15.56 5.33 -7.00
C ILE A 52 -15.00 5.61 -5.60
N ASN A 53 -14.81 4.59 -4.78
CA ASN A 53 -14.29 4.74 -3.42
C ASN A 53 -12.86 5.31 -3.41
N LYS A 54 -12.02 4.89 -4.36
CA LYS A 54 -10.66 5.41 -4.53
C LYS A 54 -10.68 6.88 -4.92
N ALA A 55 -11.56 7.27 -5.84
CA ALA A 55 -11.71 8.66 -6.26
C ALA A 55 -12.19 9.57 -5.12
N ASP A 56 -13.20 9.15 -4.35
CA ASP A 56 -13.66 9.90 -3.17
C ASP A 56 -12.55 10.07 -2.13
N SER A 57 -11.81 8.99 -1.85
CA SER A 57 -10.67 9.02 -0.93
C SER A 57 -9.57 9.97 -1.42
N LEU A 58 -9.37 10.04 -2.75
CA LEU A 58 -8.39 10.93 -3.37
C LEU A 58 -8.80 12.39 -3.27
N ILE A 59 -10.09 12.73 -3.50
CA ILE A 59 -10.61 14.09 -3.31
C ILE A 59 -10.37 14.54 -1.87
N TYR A 60 -10.72 13.70 -0.89
CA TYR A 60 -10.48 14.03 0.52
C TYR A 60 -8.99 14.26 0.82
N THR A 61 -8.13 13.41 0.27
CA THR A 61 -6.67 13.57 0.42
C THR A 61 -6.20 14.88 -0.20
N ALA A 62 -6.71 15.25 -1.38
CA ALA A 62 -6.36 16.49 -2.06
C ALA A 62 -6.77 17.73 -1.27
N GLU A 63 -8.00 17.77 -0.76
CA GLU A 63 -8.51 18.87 0.08
C GLU A 63 -7.68 19.03 1.36
N ARG A 64 -7.30 17.90 1.95
CA ARG A 64 -6.44 17.88 3.14
C ARG A 64 -5.03 18.37 2.82
N THR A 65 -4.38 17.85 1.77
CA THR A 65 -3.06 18.30 1.33
C THR A 65 -3.05 19.79 1.01
N LYS A 66 -4.07 20.31 0.33
CA LYS A 66 -4.26 21.74 0.09
C LYS A 66 -4.29 22.53 1.40
N THR A 67 -5.01 22.05 2.41
CA THR A 67 -5.12 22.73 3.71
C THR A 67 -3.82 22.68 4.50
N ASP A 68 -3.16 21.52 4.54
CA ASP A 68 -1.95 21.25 5.30
C ASP A 68 -0.72 21.95 4.70
N LEU A 69 -0.67 22.10 3.38
CA LEU A 69 0.45 22.67 2.64
C LEU A 69 0.17 24.05 2.05
N LYS A 70 -0.94 24.71 2.40
CA LYS A 70 -1.36 26.01 1.82
C LYS A 70 -0.25 27.07 1.80
N ASP A 71 0.62 27.08 2.82
CA ASP A 71 1.69 28.06 2.98
C ASP A 71 2.99 27.66 2.23
N LYS A 72 3.02 26.45 1.66
CA LYS A 72 4.16 25.84 0.97
C LYS A 72 3.90 25.55 -0.52
N ILE A 73 2.70 25.84 -1.02
CA ILE A 73 2.29 25.59 -2.42
C ILE A 73 1.86 26.90 -3.07
N THR A 74 1.94 26.97 -4.39
CA THR A 74 1.56 28.19 -5.13
C THR A 74 0.06 28.30 -5.31
N ASP A 75 -0.46 29.53 -5.51
CA ASP A 75 -1.87 29.77 -5.81
C ASP A 75 -2.32 29.03 -7.09
N ASP A 76 -1.41 28.84 -8.06
CA ASP A 76 -1.68 28.08 -9.28
C ASP A 76 -1.91 26.59 -8.96
N GLN A 77 -1.06 25.99 -8.12
CA GLN A 77 -1.23 24.61 -7.65
C GLN A 77 -2.53 24.42 -6.87
N ILE A 78 -2.90 25.40 -6.03
CA ILE A 78 -4.17 25.39 -5.29
C ILE A 78 -5.36 25.39 -6.28
N SER A 79 -5.32 26.27 -7.29
CA SER A 79 -6.36 26.38 -8.32
C SER A 79 -6.47 25.09 -9.14
N GLN A 80 -5.34 24.47 -9.47
CA GLN A 80 -5.30 23.18 -10.17
C GLN A 80 -5.91 22.05 -9.34
N ILE A 81 -5.60 21.96 -8.03
CA ILE A 81 -6.22 20.99 -7.11
C ILE A 81 -7.74 21.18 -7.10
N ASP A 82 -8.22 22.42 -6.94
CA ASP A 82 -9.67 22.70 -6.85
C ASP A 82 -10.39 22.34 -8.15
N THR A 83 -9.76 22.65 -9.29
CA THR A 83 -10.30 22.34 -10.61
C THR A 83 -10.41 20.83 -10.83
N LEU A 84 -9.32 20.08 -10.60
CA LEU A 84 -9.31 18.63 -10.78
C LEU A 84 -10.22 17.91 -9.78
N SER A 85 -10.27 18.38 -8.53
CA SER A 85 -11.17 17.81 -7.51
C SER A 85 -12.63 18.03 -7.88
N SER A 86 -12.98 19.22 -8.40
CA SER A 86 -14.33 19.53 -8.87
C SER A 86 -14.71 18.70 -10.11
N GLN A 87 -13.78 18.53 -11.05
CA GLN A 87 -13.98 17.69 -12.24
C GLN A 87 -14.17 16.22 -11.85
N LEU A 88 -13.34 15.69 -10.94
CA LEU A 88 -13.46 14.33 -10.45
C LEU A 88 -14.81 14.11 -9.74
N LYS A 89 -15.24 15.06 -8.92
CA LYS A 89 -16.55 15.04 -8.27
C LYS A 89 -17.71 15.03 -9.28
N SER A 90 -17.63 15.85 -10.31
CA SER A 90 -18.62 15.84 -11.40
C SER A 90 -18.65 14.50 -12.14
N SER A 91 -17.49 13.88 -12.39
CA SER A 91 -17.41 12.58 -13.05
C SER A 91 -18.00 11.45 -12.19
N LEU A 92 -17.87 11.56 -10.85
CA LEU A 92 -18.48 10.65 -9.89
C LEU A 92 -20.01 10.77 -9.90
N ASP A 93 -20.54 11.99 -9.90
CA ASP A 93 -21.98 12.25 -9.99
C ASP A 93 -22.59 11.74 -11.30
N SER A 94 -21.86 11.86 -12.42
CA SER A 94 -22.29 11.36 -13.73
C SER A 94 -21.99 9.88 -13.98
N LYS A 95 -21.31 9.19 -13.06
CA LYS A 95 -20.83 7.80 -13.19
C LYS A 95 -20.05 7.54 -14.49
N ASP A 96 -19.24 8.51 -14.91
CA ASP A 96 -18.39 8.39 -16.08
C ASP A 96 -17.07 7.70 -15.71
N HIS A 97 -17.06 6.36 -15.70
CA HIS A 97 -15.91 5.56 -15.25
C HIS A 97 -14.58 5.87 -15.99
N PRO A 98 -14.56 6.04 -17.33
CA PRO A 98 -13.38 6.54 -18.03
C PRO A 98 -12.87 7.88 -17.48
N SER A 99 -13.75 8.86 -17.31
CA SER A 99 -13.38 10.19 -16.81
C SER A 99 -12.98 10.17 -15.33
N ILE A 100 -13.56 9.29 -14.52
CA ILE A 100 -13.16 9.09 -13.12
C ILE A 100 -11.72 8.59 -13.07
N ARG A 101 -11.33 7.61 -13.91
CA ARG A 101 -9.93 7.13 -13.98
C ARG A 101 -8.98 8.25 -14.38
N ASP A 102 -9.24 8.91 -15.51
CA ASP A 102 -8.35 9.94 -16.04
C ASP A 102 -8.17 11.12 -15.07
N ASN A 103 -9.27 11.61 -14.47
CA ASN A 103 -9.19 12.69 -13.49
C ASN A 103 -8.53 12.25 -12.17
N SER A 104 -8.73 11.00 -11.75
CA SER A 104 -8.04 10.43 -10.57
C SER A 104 -6.53 10.35 -10.81
N ASP A 105 -6.10 9.92 -11.99
CA ASP A 105 -4.68 9.81 -12.33
C ASP A 105 -4.02 11.20 -12.40
N LYS A 106 -4.68 12.18 -13.02
CA LYS A 106 -4.22 13.58 -13.04
C LYS A 106 -4.10 14.18 -11.64
N LEU A 107 -5.13 14.01 -10.80
CA LEU A 107 -5.11 14.52 -9.44
C LEU A 107 -4.01 13.84 -8.61
N SER A 108 -3.83 12.52 -8.75
CA SER A 108 -2.77 11.78 -8.09
C SER A 108 -1.38 12.28 -8.50
N ASN A 109 -1.14 12.51 -9.79
CA ASN A 109 0.13 13.03 -10.29
C ASN A 109 0.42 14.43 -9.75
N LEU A 110 -0.59 15.32 -9.75
CA LEU A 110 -0.45 16.67 -9.19
C LEU A 110 -0.11 16.62 -7.69
N LEU A 111 -0.77 15.75 -6.91
CA LEU A 111 -0.47 15.60 -5.49
C LEU A 111 0.95 15.06 -5.24
N GLN A 112 1.45 14.18 -6.10
CA GLN A 112 2.84 13.69 -6.01
C GLN A 112 3.85 14.80 -6.33
N GLU A 113 3.58 15.62 -7.35
CA GLU A 113 4.41 16.78 -7.69
C GLU A 113 4.46 17.79 -6.54
N ILE A 114 3.30 18.12 -5.98
CA ILE A 114 3.17 19.03 -4.83
C ILE A 114 3.86 18.47 -3.59
N GLY A 115 3.68 17.18 -3.32
CA GLY A 115 4.39 16.51 -2.23
C GLY A 115 5.90 16.61 -2.40
N SER A 116 6.39 16.36 -3.61
CA SER A 116 7.82 16.44 -3.93
C SER A 116 8.38 17.85 -3.78
N SER A 117 7.66 18.88 -4.26
CA SER A 117 8.09 20.28 -4.14
C SER A 117 8.09 20.76 -2.67
N ALA A 118 7.06 20.39 -1.90
CA ALA A 118 6.96 20.77 -0.49
C ALA A 118 8.04 20.11 0.38
N TYR A 119 8.42 18.86 0.10
CA TYR A 119 9.54 18.20 0.76
C TYR A 119 10.89 18.84 0.40
N GLN A 120 11.11 19.21 -0.87
CA GLN A 120 12.33 19.90 -1.30
C GLN A 120 12.49 21.28 -0.65
N GLN A 121 11.40 22.05 -0.52
CA GLN A 121 11.41 23.32 0.23
C GLN A 121 11.67 23.12 1.73
N SER A 122 11.25 21.99 2.29
CA SER A 122 11.49 21.68 3.72
C SER A 122 12.89 21.10 3.99
N ALA A 123 13.61 20.68 2.94
CA ALA A 123 15.00 20.18 3.00
C ALA A 123 16.04 21.27 2.72
N GLN A 124 15.62 22.49 2.37
CA GLN A 124 16.49 23.66 2.41
C GLN A 124 16.69 24.07 3.88
N PRO A 125 17.94 24.06 4.39
CA PRO A 125 18.19 24.54 5.75
C PRO A 125 17.88 26.03 5.82
N ASP A 126 17.10 26.41 6.83
CA ASP A 126 16.94 27.79 7.25
C ASP A 126 18.34 28.45 7.36
N PRO A 127 18.63 29.53 6.60
CA PRO A 127 19.89 30.25 6.73
C PRO A 127 19.99 31.06 8.03
N ASP A 128 18.97 31.03 8.89
CA ASP A 128 18.87 31.83 10.12
C ASP A 128 19.18 31.07 11.43
N GLN A 129 19.93 29.95 11.35
CA GLN A 129 20.68 29.44 12.49
C GLN A 129 22.18 29.55 12.27
N THR A 130 22.68 30.79 12.32
CA THR A 130 24.08 31.05 12.63
C THR A 130 24.25 31.26 14.13
N SER A 131 25.32 30.65 14.67
CA SER A 131 25.97 30.96 15.95
C SER A 131 25.63 30.04 17.14
N SER A 132 26.27 28.87 17.19
CA SER A 132 27.12 28.50 18.33
C SER A 132 27.97 27.27 17.99
N ALA A 133 29.21 27.53 17.55
CA ALA A 133 30.30 26.59 17.79
C ALA A 133 30.60 26.55 19.31
N PRO A 134 31.15 25.44 19.83
CA PRO A 134 32.57 25.50 20.03
C PRO A 134 33.33 24.33 19.42
N ASN A 135 34.44 24.74 18.82
CA ASN A 135 35.61 24.01 18.39
C ASN A 135 36.14 23.02 19.45
N SER A 136 36.47 21.81 19.02
CA SER A 136 37.66 21.06 19.47
C SER A 136 38.01 19.97 18.45
N SER A 137 38.81 20.39 17.47
CA SER A 137 40.06 19.76 17.02
C SER A 137 40.22 18.23 17.16
N ALA A 138 40.34 17.54 16.02
CA ALA A 138 41.50 16.67 15.73
C ALA A 138 41.56 16.33 14.24
N GLU A 139 42.52 16.96 13.57
CA GLU A 139 43.19 16.59 12.32
C GLU A 139 43.29 15.08 12.04
N THR A 140 43.18 14.68 10.75
CA THR A 140 44.35 14.23 9.95
C THR A 140 43.93 13.71 8.55
N ASN A 141 44.26 14.54 7.55
CA ASN A 141 44.83 14.25 6.22
C ASN A 141 44.14 13.39 5.14
N SER A 142 43.98 14.07 3.98
CA SER A 142 44.32 13.67 2.60
C SER A 142 43.48 12.59 1.93
N SER A 143 43.17 12.60 0.64
CA SER A 143 43.24 13.52 -0.50
C SER A 143 42.44 12.81 -1.61
N GLU A 144 41.74 13.56 -2.45
CA GLU A 144 41.38 13.23 -3.85
C GLU A 144 40.86 11.83 -4.20
N THR A 145 39.62 11.72 -4.70
CA THR A 145 39.24 11.53 -6.12
C THR A 145 37.90 10.79 -6.26
N GLN A 146 37.07 11.33 -7.16
CA GLN A 146 36.10 10.65 -8.01
C GLN A 146 34.90 9.92 -7.38
N GLU A 147 33.77 10.65 -7.43
CA GLU A 147 32.53 10.24 -8.09
C GLU A 147 32.47 8.76 -8.56
N LYS A 148 31.68 7.95 -7.85
CA LYS A 148 31.08 6.74 -8.41
C LYS A 148 29.69 6.56 -7.82
N VAL A 149 28.70 7.02 -8.58
CA VAL A 149 27.32 6.53 -8.52
C VAL A 149 27.34 5.01 -8.57
N VAL A 150 26.72 4.36 -7.58
CA VAL A 150 26.49 2.90 -7.58
C VAL A 150 25.00 2.68 -7.68
N ASP A 151 24.61 2.30 -8.89
CA ASP A 151 23.32 1.70 -9.24
C ASP A 151 23.24 0.32 -8.58
N GLY A 152 22.37 0.18 -7.60
CA GLY A 152 22.20 -1.02 -6.78
C GLY A 152 21.05 -1.86 -7.28
N GLU A 153 21.30 -2.65 -8.32
CA GLU A 153 20.42 -3.70 -8.85
C GLU A 153 20.13 -4.74 -7.73
N TYR A 154 18.92 -4.73 -7.18
CA TYR A 154 18.47 -5.75 -6.22
C TYR A 154 18.07 -7.02 -6.99
N LYS A 155 18.92 -8.05 -6.92
CA LYS A 155 18.57 -9.39 -7.38
C LYS A 155 17.85 -10.15 -6.26
N GLU A 156 16.64 -10.59 -6.58
CA GLU A 156 15.88 -11.58 -5.82
C GLU A 156 16.75 -12.83 -5.61
N VAL A 157 16.89 -13.23 -4.34
CA VAL A 157 17.50 -14.51 -3.97
C VAL A 157 16.35 -15.50 -3.83
N ASP A 158 16.24 -16.39 -4.81
CA ASP A 158 15.44 -17.60 -4.72
C ASP A 158 16.06 -18.54 -3.67
N ASP A 159 15.42 -18.66 -2.50
CA ASP A 159 15.74 -19.66 -1.48
C ASP A 159 14.88 -20.92 -1.69
N ASP A 160 15.40 -21.92 -2.43
CA ASP A 160 15.32 -23.37 -2.12
C ASP A 160 16.18 -24.15 -3.15
N PRO A 161 17.14 -25.00 -2.74
CA PRO A 161 16.80 -26.42 -2.60
C PRO A 161 17.51 -27.12 -1.43
N SER A 162 16.71 -27.75 -0.58
CA SER A 162 16.90 -29.10 0.00
C SER A 162 18.21 -29.84 -0.33
N ASN A 163 18.94 -30.24 0.73
CA ASN A 163 19.65 -31.52 0.95
C ASN A 163 20.98 -31.31 1.71
N ASP A 164 20.97 -31.50 3.04
CA ASP A 164 22.17 -32.02 3.70
C ASP A 164 21.79 -32.99 4.83
N ALA A 165 22.33 -34.19 4.67
CA ALA A 165 22.14 -35.35 5.49
C ALA A 165 23.20 -35.31 6.59
N ASN A 166 22.81 -35.09 7.84
CA ASN A 166 23.71 -35.36 8.95
C ASN A 166 23.51 -36.78 9.49
N LYS A 167 24.54 -37.55 9.21
CA LYS A 167 24.80 -38.96 9.44
C LYS A 167 25.25 -39.15 10.89
N GLU A 168 24.41 -39.75 11.72
CA GLU A 168 24.76 -40.19 13.07
C GLU A 168 25.22 -41.65 12.98
N VAL A 169 26.53 -41.89 13.10
CA VAL A 169 27.15 -43.22 13.24
C VAL A 169 28.28 -43.05 14.24
N ASP A 170 28.17 -43.71 15.40
CA ASP A 170 29.33 -44.27 16.09
C ASP A 170 28.89 -45.54 16.85
N ASP A 171 29.56 -46.63 16.50
CA ASP A 171 29.48 -47.99 17.02
C ASP A 171 30.03 -48.11 18.46
N ASP A 172 29.43 -48.97 19.30
CA ASP A 172 30.18 -49.99 20.06
C ASP A 172 29.24 -51.10 20.61
N PRO A 173 29.35 -52.35 20.13
CA PRO A 173 28.69 -53.51 20.73
C PRO A 173 29.63 -54.31 21.65
N SER A 174 29.07 -54.70 22.80
CA SER A 174 29.56 -55.72 23.74
C SER A 174 30.61 -55.31 24.78
N ASN A 175 30.21 -55.37 26.06
CA ASN A 175 30.90 -56.23 27.02
C ASN A 175 29.99 -56.56 28.22
N ASP A 176 29.92 -57.85 28.51
CA ASP A 176 29.49 -58.48 29.76
C ASP A 176 29.94 -57.73 31.03
N ALA A 177 29.09 -57.74 32.07
CA ALA A 177 29.46 -58.35 33.36
C ALA A 177 28.37 -58.22 34.44
N LYS A 178 27.97 -59.40 34.92
CA LYS A 178 27.46 -59.77 36.27
C LYS A 178 26.00 -59.49 36.62
#